data_AF-A0A2E1U4N3-F1
#
_entry.id   AF-A0A2E1U4N3-F1
#
_cell.length_a   1.000
_cell.length_b   1.000
_cell.length_c   1.000
_cell.angle_alpha   90.00
_cell.angle_beta   90.00
_cell.angle_gamma   90.00
#
_symmetry.space_group_name_H-M   'P 1'
#
loop_
_entity.id
_entity.type
_entity.pdbx_description
1 polymer ?
#
loop_
_entity_poly.entity_id
_entity_poly.type
_entity_poly.pdbx_seq_one_letter_code
_entity_poly.pdbx_strand_id
1 'polypeptide(L)'
;MKISYTFKCDTTEQKRLLQELKKSTYRPENVPHTVIAVSIEQCRINLYTSGKLLIQGKRAKEWIEFVLEPTILQRIEIGYDEILDPKSLEPHMGIDESGKGDFFGPLVIASAYTDEKSVALLKEVGVQDSKRIKSDRKIITLAKEIRSILKNQCAVITIGSESYNRMYSKVRNVNKMLAWGHARAIENLLEITPDCPRALSDKFGPDNRIKSALMERGKKILLEQRTKAESDPAVAAASILARAGFVMALKKMENDLQLDIPKGASEHVRSVAENLIEKHGPAILTKTVKCHFKTTDQVLAAKGMTRHDLPTFN
;
A
#
# COMPACT_ATOMS: atom_id res chain seq x y z
N MET A 1 -13.87 14.05 -6.21
CA MET A 1 -12.54 14.57 -6.60
C MET A 1 -11.94 15.35 -5.44
N LYS A 2 -10.61 15.32 -5.29
CA LYS A 2 -9.89 16.14 -4.30
C LYS A 2 -9.97 17.61 -4.72
N ILE A 3 -10.39 18.48 -3.81
CA ILE A 3 -10.60 19.93 -4.05
C ILE A 3 -9.66 20.80 -3.22
N SER A 4 -8.65 20.21 -2.58
CA SER A 4 -7.74 20.91 -1.68
C SER A 4 -6.35 20.27 -1.78
N TYR A 5 -5.35 21.08 -2.08
CA TYR A 5 -3.98 20.68 -2.34
C TYR A 5 -3.00 21.54 -1.57
N THR A 6 -1.86 20.97 -1.16
CA THR A 6 -0.87 21.69 -0.36
C THR A 6 0.53 21.35 -0.83
N PHE A 7 1.36 22.38 -0.99
CA PHE A 7 2.77 22.27 -1.37
C PHE A 7 3.63 22.98 -0.34
N LYS A 8 4.88 22.53 -0.23
CA LYS A 8 5.93 23.25 0.46
C LYS A 8 6.81 23.89 -0.61
N CYS A 9 6.85 25.21 -0.64
CA CYS A 9 7.58 25.95 -1.66
C CYS A 9 8.89 26.49 -1.10
N ASP A 10 9.98 26.31 -1.85
CA ASP A 10 11.26 26.92 -1.52
C ASP A 10 11.26 28.44 -1.80
N THR A 11 12.33 29.14 -1.44
CA THR A 11 12.41 30.60 -1.61
C THR A 11 12.35 31.04 -3.08
N THR A 12 12.82 30.21 -4.01
CA THR A 12 12.80 30.49 -5.45
C THR A 12 11.39 30.36 -6.01
N GLU A 13 10.69 29.29 -5.66
CA GLU A 13 9.31 29.03 -6.02
C GLU A 13 8.36 30.08 -5.45
N GLN A 14 8.59 30.51 -4.20
CA GLN A 14 7.83 31.59 -3.57
C GLN A 14 7.95 32.91 -4.35
N LYS A 15 9.13 33.24 -4.87
CA LYS A 15 9.30 34.44 -5.73
C LYS A 15 8.50 34.33 -7.02
N ARG A 16 8.52 33.17 -7.69
CA ARG A 16 7.74 32.91 -8.90
C ARG A 16 6.23 32.97 -8.63
N LEU A 17 5.76 32.40 -7.52
CA LEU A 17 4.38 32.53 -7.05
C LEU A 17 3.96 33.98 -6.87
N LEU A 18 4.78 34.79 -6.21
CA LEU A 18 4.46 36.20 -6.01
C LEU A 18 4.37 36.99 -7.30
N GLN A 19 5.18 36.64 -8.31
CA GLN A 19 5.09 37.26 -9.64
C GLN A 19 3.81 36.84 -10.37
N GLU A 20 3.48 35.54 -10.33
CA GLU A 20 2.29 35.00 -10.98
C GLU A 20 1.00 35.55 -10.36
N LEU A 21 0.88 35.45 -9.03
CA LEU A 21 -0.35 35.77 -8.30
C LEU A 21 -0.64 37.29 -8.19
N LYS A 22 0.29 38.15 -8.64
CA LYS A 22 0.08 39.61 -8.76
C LYS A 22 -0.55 40.04 -10.09
N LYS A 23 -0.73 39.12 -11.05
CA LYS A 23 -1.39 39.43 -12.32
C LYS A 23 -2.85 39.80 -12.11
N SER A 24 -3.39 40.64 -12.99
CA SER A 24 -4.77 41.17 -12.91
C SER A 24 -5.89 40.13 -13.01
N THR A 25 -5.57 38.90 -13.45
CA THR A 25 -6.53 37.78 -13.50
C THR A 25 -6.93 37.28 -12.11
N TYR A 26 -6.10 37.52 -11.09
CA TYR A 26 -6.34 37.11 -9.71
C TYR A 26 -6.99 38.23 -8.91
N ARG A 27 -8.00 37.88 -8.11
CA ARG A 27 -8.65 38.78 -7.15
C ARG A 27 -7.97 38.66 -5.78
N PRO A 28 -7.43 39.73 -5.20
CA PRO A 28 -6.84 39.68 -3.87
C PRO A 28 -7.84 39.27 -2.79
N GLU A 29 -7.40 38.45 -1.84
CA GLU A 29 -8.13 38.10 -0.62
C GLU A 29 -7.29 38.46 0.61
N ASN A 30 -7.95 38.68 1.75
CA ASN A 30 -7.27 38.91 3.02
C ASN A 30 -7.36 37.66 3.90
N VAL A 31 -6.23 36.97 4.08
CA VAL A 31 -6.14 35.74 4.87
C VAL A 31 -5.00 35.88 5.89
N PRO A 32 -5.22 35.58 7.19
CA PRO A 32 -4.17 35.69 8.19
C PRO A 32 -2.93 34.83 7.87
N HIS A 33 -1.76 35.37 8.18
CA HIS A 33 -0.45 34.71 8.02
C HIS A 33 -0.07 34.34 6.58
N THR A 34 -0.70 34.95 5.57
CA THR A 34 -0.31 34.79 4.17
C THR A 34 0.64 35.88 3.70
N VAL A 35 1.62 35.50 2.88
CA VAL A 35 2.42 36.43 2.08
C VAL A 35 1.56 37.00 0.94
N ILE A 36 0.74 36.16 0.33
CA ILE A 36 -0.27 36.55 -0.67
C ILE A 36 -1.43 35.55 -0.62
N ALA A 37 -2.65 36.06 -0.76
CA ALA A 37 -3.87 35.28 -0.87
C ALA A 37 -4.70 35.86 -2.01
N VAL A 38 -5.14 34.99 -2.91
CA VAL A 38 -5.93 35.39 -4.07
C VAL A 38 -6.98 34.34 -4.41
N SER A 39 -7.99 34.75 -5.18
CA SER A 39 -8.91 33.86 -5.86
C SER A 39 -8.98 34.12 -7.36
N ILE A 40 -9.26 33.04 -8.09
CA ILE A 40 -9.62 33.01 -9.50
C ILE A 40 -10.84 32.08 -9.62
N GLU A 41 -11.51 32.06 -10.77
CA GLU A 41 -12.77 31.32 -10.96
C GLU A 41 -12.76 29.91 -10.31
N GLN A 42 -13.59 29.72 -9.29
CA GLN A 42 -13.72 28.47 -8.52
C GLN A 42 -12.39 27.90 -7.96
N CYS A 43 -11.40 28.76 -7.69
CA CYS A 43 -10.09 28.39 -7.13
C CYS A 43 -9.54 29.49 -6.20
N ARG A 44 -9.06 29.12 -5.02
CA ARG A 44 -8.40 29.97 -4.02
C ARG A 44 -6.96 29.51 -3.85
N ILE A 45 -6.02 30.45 -3.81
CA ILE A 45 -4.58 30.19 -3.76
C ILE A 45 -3.97 31.05 -2.65
N ASN A 46 -3.45 30.40 -1.61
CA ASN A 46 -2.92 31.05 -0.42
C ASN A 46 -1.47 30.61 -0.18
N LEU A 47 -0.53 31.54 -0.25
CA LEU A 47 0.87 31.31 0.12
C LEU A 47 1.12 31.86 1.54
N TYR A 48 1.43 30.97 2.48
CA TYR A 48 1.70 31.31 3.88
C TYR A 48 3.15 31.74 4.11
N THR A 49 3.39 32.53 5.15
CA THR A 49 4.75 32.97 5.57
C THR A 49 5.69 31.82 5.90
N SER A 50 5.15 30.64 6.22
CA SER A 50 5.91 29.41 6.41
C SER A 50 6.43 28.78 5.11
N GLY A 51 6.10 29.31 3.94
CA GLY A 51 6.36 28.70 2.63
C GLY A 51 5.38 27.59 2.25
N LYS A 52 4.30 27.39 3.01
CA LYS A 52 3.21 26.49 2.65
C LYS A 52 2.31 27.16 1.61
N LEU A 53 2.04 26.49 0.50
CA LEU A 53 1.04 26.90 -0.49
C LEU A 53 -0.20 26.02 -0.35
N LEU A 54 -1.39 26.64 -0.26
CA LEU A 54 -2.68 25.96 -0.19
C LEU A 54 -3.54 26.38 -1.39
N ILE A 55 -4.04 25.40 -2.13
CA ILE A 55 -4.86 25.63 -3.34
C ILE A 55 -6.16 24.86 -3.19
N GLN A 56 -7.30 25.55 -3.28
CA GLN A 56 -8.61 24.98 -2.96
C GLN A 56 -9.68 25.40 -3.95
N GLY A 57 -10.59 24.50 -4.30
CA GLY A 57 -11.72 24.78 -5.18
C GLY A 57 -11.88 23.74 -6.28
N LYS A 58 -12.96 23.88 -7.06
CA LYS A 58 -13.31 22.92 -8.14
C LYS A 58 -12.27 22.94 -9.27
N ARG A 59 -11.66 24.10 -9.53
CA ARG A 59 -10.60 24.29 -10.55
C ARG A 59 -9.19 24.29 -9.97
N ALA A 60 -9.02 23.79 -8.75
CA ALA A 60 -7.71 23.74 -8.10
C ALA A 60 -6.72 22.85 -8.86
N LYS A 61 -7.17 21.66 -9.32
CA LYS A 61 -6.34 20.73 -10.09
C LYS A 61 -5.84 21.35 -11.39
N GLU A 62 -6.76 21.91 -12.17
CA GLU A 62 -6.46 22.61 -13.43
C GLU A 62 -5.44 23.74 -13.23
N TRP A 63 -5.63 24.59 -12.20
CA TRP A 63 -4.67 25.66 -11.92
C TRP A 63 -3.28 25.11 -11.60
N ILE A 64 -3.20 23.96 -10.93
CA ILE A 64 -1.93 23.33 -10.61
C ILE A 64 -1.24 22.81 -11.89
N GLU A 65 -1.98 22.07 -12.71
CA GLU A 65 -1.47 21.44 -13.94
C GLU A 65 -1.02 22.47 -14.98
N PHE A 66 -1.76 23.58 -15.14
CA PHE A 66 -1.47 24.56 -16.20
C PHE A 66 -0.62 25.75 -15.74
N VAL A 67 -0.53 26.00 -14.43
CA VAL A 67 0.21 27.16 -13.89
C VAL A 67 1.30 26.71 -12.93
N LEU A 68 0.94 26.08 -11.82
CA LEU A 68 1.90 25.78 -10.74
C LEU A 68 3.04 24.89 -11.21
N GLU A 69 2.75 23.74 -11.79
CA GLU A 69 3.77 22.77 -12.20
C GLU A 69 4.69 23.29 -13.32
N PRO A 70 4.17 23.77 -14.46
CA PRO A 70 5.02 24.17 -15.57
C PRO A 70 5.78 25.48 -15.31
N THR A 71 5.16 26.46 -14.63
CA THR A 71 5.72 27.81 -14.55
C THR A 71 6.42 28.12 -13.23
N ILE A 72 5.99 27.48 -12.14
CA ILE A 72 6.45 27.83 -10.79
C ILE A 72 7.40 26.75 -10.25
N LEU A 73 6.88 25.53 -10.06
CA LEU A 73 7.61 24.42 -9.46
C LEU A 73 8.63 23.82 -10.43
N GLN A 74 8.35 23.90 -11.73
CA GLN A 74 9.14 23.26 -12.79
C GLN A 74 9.33 21.76 -12.54
N ARG A 75 8.37 21.16 -11.83
CA ARG A 75 8.26 19.73 -11.53
C ARG A 75 6.79 19.40 -11.37
N ILE A 76 6.48 18.14 -11.63
CA ILE A 76 5.14 17.59 -11.50
C ILE A 76 4.99 17.06 -10.07
N GLU A 77 3.98 17.54 -9.35
CA GLU A 77 3.67 17.16 -7.96
C GLU A 77 2.24 16.57 -7.83
N ILE A 78 1.36 16.92 -8.75
CA ILE A 78 -0.03 16.46 -8.90
C ILE A 78 -0.24 15.99 -10.35
N GLY A 79 0.43 14.90 -10.72
CA GLY A 79 0.32 14.37 -12.09
C GLY A 79 0.48 12.87 -12.20
N TYR A 80 0.27 12.12 -11.11
CA TYR A 80 0.40 10.66 -11.11
C TYR A 80 -0.93 9.88 -11.08
N ASP A 81 -2.08 10.55 -11.27
CA ASP A 81 -3.32 9.83 -11.55
C ASP A 81 -3.68 9.85 -13.07
N GLU A 82 -3.18 10.82 -13.86
CA GLU A 82 -3.66 11.03 -15.24
C GLU A 82 -2.62 11.28 -16.34
N ILE A 83 -1.33 11.51 -16.04
CA ILE A 83 -0.29 11.27 -17.06
C ILE A 83 0.03 9.78 -16.97
N LEU A 84 -0.57 9.03 -17.87
CA LEU A 84 -0.25 7.63 -18.12
C LEU A 84 1.27 7.53 -18.26
N ASP A 85 1.97 7.00 -17.25
CA ASP A 85 3.24 6.30 -17.47
C ASP A 85 2.90 5.32 -18.60
N PRO A 86 3.40 5.49 -19.84
CA PRO A 86 2.95 4.65 -20.94
C PRO A 86 3.16 3.17 -20.62
N LYS A 87 4.19 2.87 -19.81
CA LYS A 87 4.46 1.52 -19.27
C LYS A 87 3.39 0.98 -18.31
N SER A 88 2.57 1.84 -17.72
CA SER A 88 1.43 1.45 -16.89
C SER A 88 0.23 0.98 -17.73
N LEU A 89 0.18 1.32 -19.02
CA LEU A 89 -0.79 0.76 -19.98
C LEU A 89 -0.28 -0.49 -20.68
N GLU A 90 1.04 -0.63 -20.80
CA GLU A 90 1.65 -1.83 -21.34
C GLU A 90 1.31 -3.06 -20.48
N PRO A 91 1.16 -4.25 -21.10
CA PRO A 91 1.02 -5.51 -20.38
C PRO A 91 2.09 -5.71 -19.31
N HIS A 92 1.68 -5.83 -18.04
CA HIS A 92 2.60 -6.13 -16.95
C HIS A 92 1.84 -6.65 -15.73
N MET A 93 2.57 -7.15 -14.75
CA MET A 93 2.01 -7.47 -13.45
C MET A 93 2.48 -6.52 -12.36
N GLY A 94 1.60 -6.22 -11.42
CA GLY A 94 1.94 -5.58 -10.15
C GLY A 94 1.96 -6.59 -9.02
N ILE A 95 2.77 -6.33 -7.98
CA ILE A 95 2.94 -7.20 -6.82
C ILE A 95 2.94 -6.34 -5.56
N ASP A 96 2.19 -6.77 -4.54
CA ASP A 96 2.18 -6.12 -3.23
C ASP A 96 1.83 -7.12 -2.12
N GLU A 97 2.02 -6.71 -0.86
CA GLU A 97 1.71 -7.51 0.31
C GLU A 97 0.77 -6.83 1.32
N SER A 98 0.19 -7.64 2.20
CA SER A 98 -0.57 -7.19 3.37
C SER A 98 -0.30 -8.09 4.58
N GLY A 99 -0.43 -7.52 5.78
CA GLY A 99 -0.22 -8.25 7.03
C GLY A 99 1.22 -8.28 7.55
N LYS A 100 2.19 -7.62 6.88
CA LYS A 100 3.59 -7.57 7.33
C LYS A 100 3.76 -7.02 8.75
N GLY A 101 3.05 -5.92 9.05
CA GLY A 101 3.13 -5.19 10.32
C GLY A 101 2.09 -5.61 11.36
N ASP A 102 1.21 -6.55 11.01
CA ASP A 102 0.12 -7.00 11.88
C ASP A 102 0.58 -8.18 12.73
N PHE A 103 0.35 -8.08 14.04
CA PHE A 103 0.73 -9.11 15.00
C PHE A 103 -0.06 -10.40 14.77
N PHE A 104 -1.39 -10.27 14.65
CA PHE A 104 -2.29 -11.37 14.32
C PHE A 104 -2.33 -11.64 12.81
N GLY A 105 -2.65 -12.89 12.48
CA GLY A 105 -2.98 -13.30 11.13
C GLY A 105 -1.79 -13.47 10.20
N PRO A 106 -2.08 -13.78 8.93
CA PRO A 106 -1.08 -14.20 7.96
C PRO A 106 -0.22 -13.04 7.44
N LEU A 107 0.76 -13.42 6.63
CA LEU A 107 1.33 -12.54 5.59
C LEU A 107 0.70 -12.93 4.25
N VAL A 108 0.10 -11.98 3.55
CA VAL A 108 -0.56 -12.23 2.25
C VAL A 108 0.19 -11.46 1.17
N ILE A 109 0.54 -12.13 0.08
CA ILE A 109 1.17 -11.52 -1.08
C ILE A 109 0.24 -11.75 -2.27
N ALA A 110 0.08 -10.76 -3.12
CA ALA A 110 -0.69 -10.89 -4.34
C ALA A 110 0.08 -10.36 -5.54
N SER A 111 -0.25 -10.90 -6.71
CA SER A 111 0.16 -10.38 -8.01
C SER A 111 -1.07 -10.24 -8.91
N ALA A 112 -1.08 -9.22 -9.76
CA ALA A 112 -2.18 -8.90 -10.64
C ALA A 112 -1.64 -8.48 -12.00
N TYR A 113 -2.05 -9.19 -13.06
CA TYR A 113 -1.70 -8.83 -14.43
C TYR A 113 -2.70 -7.82 -14.97
N THR A 114 -2.20 -6.82 -15.68
CA THR A 114 -3.02 -5.80 -16.36
C THR A 114 -2.50 -5.54 -17.76
N ASP A 115 -3.42 -5.29 -18.68
CA ASP A 115 -3.24 -4.65 -19.97
C ASP A 115 -4.00 -3.31 -20.03
N GLU A 116 -3.86 -2.58 -21.14
CA GLU A 116 -4.53 -1.30 -21.38
C GLU A 116 -6.03 -1.31 -21.07
N LYS A 117 -6.74 -2.38 -21.49
CA LYS A 117 -8.20 -2.51 -21.30
C LYS A 117 -8.54 -2.69 -19.82
N SER A 118 -7.84 -3.59 -19.14
CA SER A 118 -8.05 -3.83 -17.72
C SER A 118 -7.68 -2.59 -16.89
N VAL A 119 -6.64 -1.84 -17.26
CA VAL A 119 -6.26 -0.60 -16.57
C VAL A 119 -7.40 0.43 -16.63
N ALA A 120 -8.03 0.60 -17.80
CA ALA A 120 -9.18 1.51 -17.93
C ALA A 120 -10.32 1.10 -16.98
N LEU A 121 -10.69 -0.18 -16.97
CA LEU A 121 -11.74 -0.72 -16.10
C LEU A 121 -11.39 -0.61 -14.60
N LEU A 122 -10.14 -0.88 -14.22
CA LEU A 122 -9.67 -0.75 -12.84
C LEU A 122 -9.78 0.70 -12.34
N LYS A 123 -9.50 1.68 -13.22
CA LYS A 123 -9.66 3.11 -12.90
C LYS A 123 -11.13 3.46 -12.68
N GLU A 124 -12.04 2.96 -13.52
CA GLU A 124 -13.49 3.20 -13.39
C GLU A 124 -14.06 2.72 -12.05
N VAL A 125 -13.63 1.55 -11.57
CA VAL A 125 -14.07 0.99 -10.29
C VAL A 125 -13.34 1.60 -9.07
N GLY A 126 -12.42 2.54 -9.32
CA GLY A 126 -11.74 3.30 -8.28
C GLY A 126 -10.65 2.54 -7.55
N VAL A 127 -9.92 1.67 -8.27
CA VAL A 127 -8.65 1.11 -7.78
C VAL A 127 -7.72 2.25 -7.41
N GLN A 128 -7.24 2.20 -6.17
CA GLN A 128 -6.36 3.18 -5.56
C GLN A 128 -5.55 2.49 -4.47
N ASP A 129 -4.58 3.20 -3.89
CA ASP A 129 -3.87 2.75 -2.70
C ASP A 129 -4.85 2.17 -1.67
N SER A 130 -4.68 0.87 -1.39
CA SER A 130 -5.58 0.10 -0.54
C SER A 130 -5.70 0.75 0.84
N LYS A 131 -4.63 1.40 1.36
CA LYS A 131 -4.59 2.09 2.67
C LYS A 131 -5.62 3.21 2.78
N ARG A 132 -6.02 3.84 1.66
CA ARG A 132 -7.05 4.89 1.63
C ARG A 132 -8.46 4.33 1.83
N ILE A 133 -8.65 3.04 1.61
CA ILE A 133 -9.93 2.37 1.81
C ILE A 133 -10.02 1.95 3.29
N LYS A 134 -10.90 2.62 4.04
CA LYS A 134 -11.09 2.37 5.48
C LYS A 134 -12.01 1.17 5.79
N SER A 135 -12.87 0.79 4.84
CA SER A 135 -13.86 -0.28 5.06
C SER A 135 -13.37 -1.63 4.54
N ASP A 136 -13.28 -2.59 5.45
CA ASP A 136 -12.96 -3.99 5.15
C ASP A 136 -13.98 -4.64 4.22
N ARG A 137 -15.27 -4.29 4.36
CA ARG A 137 -16.32 -4.75 3.44
C ARG A 137 -16.09 -4.22 2.03
N LYS A 138 -15.73 -2.94 1.89
CA LYS A 138 -15.42 -2.33 0.59
C LYS A 138 -14.19 -2.98 -0.06
N ILE A 139 -13.13 -3.25 0.72
CA ILE A 139 -11.94 -3.97 0.23
C ILE A 139 -12.33 -5.34 -0.34
N ILE A 140 -13.15 -6.11 0.39
CA ILE A 140 -13.59 -7.45 -0.06
C ILE A 140 -14.42 -7.37 -1.35
N THR A 141 -15.37 -6.43 -1.42
CA THR A 141 -16.18 -6.24 -2.63
C THR A 141 -15.32 -5.84 -3.83
N LEU A 142 -14.44 -4.85 -3.64
CA LEU A 142 -13.56 -4.36 -4.71
C LEU A 142 -12.58 -5.45 -5.17
N ALA A 143 -12.07 -6.29 -4.28
CA ALA A 143 -11.23 -7.43 -4.65
C ALA A 143 -11.96 -8.45 -5.54
N LYS A 144 -13.26 -8.68 -5.33
CA LYS A 144 -14.06 -9.55 -6.21
C LYS A 144 -14.24 -8.94 -7.60
N GLU A 145 -14.50 -7.63 -7.65
CA GLU A 145 -14.63 -6.87 -8.89
C GLU A 145 -13.33 -6.86 -9.69
N ILE A 146 -12.20 -6.59 -9.03
CA ILE A 146 -10.85 -6.67 -9.63
C ILE A 146 -10.63 -8.07 -10.24
N ARG A 147 -10.88 -9.16 -9.50
CA ARG A 147 -10.71 -10.52 -10.05
C ARG A 147 -11.53 -10.75 -11.32
N SER A 148 -12.76 -10.21 -11.36
CA SER A 148 -13.62 -10.29 -12.54
C SER A 148 -13.06 -9.49 -13.72
N ILE A 149 -12.63 -8.25 -13.49
CA ILE A 149 -12.02 -7.38 -14.51
C ILE A 149 -10.77 -8.04 -15.11
N LEU A 150 -9.92 -8.58 -14.23
CA LEU A 150 -8.68 -9.25 -14.61
C LEU A 150 -8.88 -10.66 -15.17
N LYS A 151 -10.13 -11.15 -15.28
CA LYS A 151 -10.44 -12.52 -15.75
C LYS A 151 -9.63 -13.59 -15.00
N ASN A 152 -9.44 -13.40 -13.69
CA ASN A 152 -8.60 -14.23 -12.82
C ASN A 152 -7.10 -14.29 -13.16
N GLN A 153 -6.58 -13.36 -13.97
CA GLN A 153 -5.13 -13.17 -14.18
C GLN A 153 -4.49 -12.49 -12.96
N CYS A 154 -4.58 -13.14 -11.80
CA CYS A 154 -4.02 -12.71 -10.54
C CYS A 154 -3.69 -13.94 -9.67
N ALA A 155 -2.69 -13.83 -8.80
CA ALA A 155 -2.38 -14.85 -7.81
C ALA A 155 -2.40 -14.25 -6.40
N VAL A 156 -2.85 -15.02 -5.41
CA VAL A 156 -2.82 -14.62 -4.00
C VAL A 156 -2.25 -15.78 -3.18
N ILE A 157 -1.23 -15.48 -2.39
CA ILE A 157 -0.53 -16.42 -1.53
C ILE A 157 -0.74 -15.98 -0.09
N THR A 158 -1.31 -16.88 0.71
CA THR A 158 -1.52 -16.66 2.15
C THR A 158 -0.56 -17.52 2.94
N ILE A 159 0.40 -16.89 3.60
CA ILE A 159 1.30 -17.53 4.54
C ILE A 159 0.67 -17.42 5.93
N GLY A 160 -0.10 -18.44 6.33
CA GLY A 160 -0.72 -18.54 7.65
C GLY A 160 0.31 -18.42 8.79
N SER A 161 -0.12 -17.99 9.99
CA SER A 161 0.78 -17.68 11.11
C SER A 161 1.71 -18.84 11.48
N GLU A 162 1.22 -20.07 11.46
CA GLU A 162 2.04 -21.27 11.73
C GLU A 162 3.16 -21.45 10.68
N SER A 163 2.80 -21.38 9.39
CA SER A 163 3.77 -21.42 8.30
C SER A 163 4.74 -20.25 8.33
N TYR A 164 4.25 -19.06 8.68
CA TYR A 164 5.05 -17.86 8.85
C TYR A 164 6.11 -18.08 9.94
N ASN A 165 5.71 -18.58 11.11
CA ASN A 165 6.61 -18.78 12.24
C ASN A 165 7.66 -19.86 11.94
N ARG A 166 7.27 -20.96 11.27
CA ARG A 166 8.21 -22.00 10.79
C ARG A 166 9.18 -21.49 9.74
N MET A 167 8.75 -20.63 8.83
CA MET A 167 9.66 -19.99 7.88
C MET A 167 10.60 -19.02 8.59
N TYR A 168 10.09 -18.22 9.53
CA TYR A 168 10.88 -17.26 10.27
C TYR A 168 11.94 -17.93 11.15
N SER A 169 11.64 -19.08 11.78
CA SER A 169 12.61 -19.81 12.62
C SER A 169 13.87 -20.20 11.84
N LYS A 170 13.72 -20.51 10.54
CA LYS A 170 14.79 -20.91 9.62
C LYS A 170 15.49 -19.70 8.98
N VAL A 171 14.73 -18.70 8.57
CA VAL A 171 15.25 -17.56 7.77
C VAL A 171 15.72 -16.38 8.64
N ARG A 172 15.06 -16.16 9.79
CA ARG A 172 15.26 -15.06 10.74
C ARG A 172 15.34 -13.67 10.10
N ASN A 173 14.61 -13.47 9.00
CA ASN A 173 14.60 -12.20 8.26
C ASN A 173 13.29 -12.03 7.48
N VAL A 174 12.43 -11.13 7.94
CA VAL A 174 11.12 -10.87 7.31
C VAL A 174 11.27 -10.44 5.85
N ASN A 175 12.26 -9.61 5.53
CA ASN A 175 12.46 -9.13 4.16
C ASN A 175 12.93 -10.25 3.20
N LYS A 176 13.62 -11.29 3.69
CA LYS A 176 13.91 -12.49 2.88
C LYS A 176 12.64 -13.32 2.64
N MET A 177 11.77 -13.44 3.65
CA MET A 177 10.46 -14.11 3.49
C MET A 177 9.56 -13.37 2.50
N LEU A 178 9.54 -12.03 2.56
CA LEU A 178 8.83 -11.19 1.58
C LEU A 178 9.36 -11.40 0.17
N ALA A 179 10.68 -11.40 -0.01
CA ALA A 179 11.29 -11.64 -1.31
C ALA A 179 10.91 -13.00 -1.90
N TRP A 180 10.89 -14.05 -1.07
CA TRP A 180 10.39 -15.37 -1.46
C TRP A 180 8.89 -15.34 -1.82
N GLY A 181 8.07 -14.64 -1.03
CA GLY A 181 6.63 -14.50 -1.27
C GLY A 181 6.33 -13.77 -2.57
N HIS A 182 7.03 -12.67 -2.84
CA HIS A 182 6.96 -11.91 -4.09
C HIS A 182 7.40 -12.77 -5.28
N ALA A 183 8.53 -13.47 -5.17
CA ALA A 183 9.00 -14.38 -6.21
C ALA A 183 8.01 -15.53 -6.48
N ARG A 184 7.39 -16.09 -5.45
CA ARG A 184 6.34 -17.09 -5.60
C ARG A 184 5.08 -16.51 -6.24
N ALA A 185 4.72 -15.26 -5.94
CA ALA A 185 3.57 -14.59 -6.58
C ALA A 185 3.79 -14.36 -8.07
N ILE A 186 5.03 -13.99 -8.45
CA ILE A 186 5.46 -13.90 -9.85
C ILE A 186 5.33 -15.27 -10.53
N GLU A 187 5.89 -16.31 -9.89
CA GLU A 187 5.90 -17.67 -10.44
C GLU A 187 4.48 -18.19 -10.68
N ASN A 188 3.59 -18.02 -9.70
CA ASN A 188 2.19 -18.45 -9.79
C ASN A 188 1.42 -17.65 -10.85
N LEU A 189 1.71 -16.36 -11.02
CA LEU A 189 1.05 -15.58 -12.06
C LEU A 189 1.55 -15.96 -13.45
N LEU A 190 2.84 -16.24 -13.62
CA LEU A 190 3.40 -16.71 -14.90
C LEU A 190 2.91 -18.11 -15.29
N GLU A 191 2.39 -18.89 -14.33
CA GLU A 191 1.65 -20.12 -14.65
C GLU A 191 0.27 -19.82 -15.29
N ILE A 192 -0.39 -18.74 -14.87
CA ILE A 192 -1.71 -18.32 -15.38
C ILE A 192 -1.57 -17.46 -16.65
N THR A 193 -0.52 -16.64 -16.73
CA THR A 193 -0.27 -15.69 -17.82
C THR A 193 1.22 -15.77 -18.21
N PRO A 194 1.61 -16.79 -18.99
CA PRO A 194 3.01 -17.05 -19.35
C PRO A 194 3.69 -15.92 -20.13
N ASP A 195 2.91 -15.18 -20.91
CA ASP A 195 3.40 -14.11 -21.78
C ASP A 195 3.55 -12.75 -21.08
N CYS A 196 3.39 -12.68 -19.76
CA CYS A 196 3.57 -11.43 -19.02
C CYS A 196 5.04 -10.96 -19.14
N PRO A 197 5.31 -9.79 -19.75
CA PRO A 197 6.68 -9.41 -20.10
C PRO A 197 7.44 -8.78 -18.91
N ARG A 198 6.72 -8.18 -17.96
CA ARG A 198 7.28 -7.34 -16.90
C ARG A 198 6.53 -7.52 -15.58
N ALA A 199 7.26 -7.44 -14.48
CA ALA A 199 6.73 -7.34 -13.12
C ALA A 199 7.18 -6.05 -12.44
N LEU A 200 6.26 -5.41 -11.70
CA LEU A 200 6.51 -4.23 -10.88
C LEU A 200 6.18 -4.53 -9.42
N SER A 201 7.09 -4.16 -8.52
CA SER A 201 6.90 -4.28 -7.06
C SER A 201 7.33 -3.00 -6.34
N ASP A 202 6.74 -2.72 -5.17
CA ASP A 202 7.21 -1.65 -4.29
C ASP A 202 8.57 -2.00 -3.67
N LYS A 203 9.46 -1.02 -3.58
CA LYS A 203 10.83 -1.24 -3.12
C LYS A 203 10.90 -1.33 -1.60
N PHE A 204 11.03 -2.55 -1.07
CA PHE A 204 11.22 -2.82 0.38
C PHE A 204 12.64 -3.28 0.77
N GLY A 205 13.61 -3.18 -0.14
CA GLY A 205 15.00 -3.56 0.11
C GLY A 205 15.91 -3.28 -1.09
N PRO A 206 17.15 -3.82 -1.08
CA PRO A 206 18.05 -3.75 -2.22
C PRO A 206 17.46 -4.46 -3.45
N ASP A 207 17.78 -3.95 -4.65
CA ASP A 207 17.15 -4.40 -5.90
C ASP A 207 17.38 -5.90 -6.19
N ASN A 208 18.51 -6.46 -5.74
CA ASN A 208 18.82 -7.87 -5.90
C ASN A 208 17.97 -8.81 -5.02
N ARG A 209 17.20 -8.27 -4.06
CA ARG A 209 16.55 -9.09 -3.03
C ARG A 209 15.47 -9.99 -3.62
N ILE A 210 14.50 -9.44 -4.34
CA ILE A 210 13.47 -10.24 -5.04
C ILE A 210 14.13 -11.01 -6.19
N LYS A 211 15.04 -10.38 -6.95
CA LYS A 211 15.73 -10.99 -8.08
C LYS A 211 16.43 -12.31 -7.72
N SER A 212 17.07 -12.38 -6.56
CA SER A 212 17.74 -13.59 -6.07
C SER A 212 16.78 -14.71 -5.62
N ALA A 213 15.52 -14.36 -5.33
CA ALA A 213 14.48 -15.32 -4.93
C ALA A 213 13.66 -15.84 -6.13
N LEU A 214 13.83 -15.26 -7.32
CA LEU A 214 13.08 -15.63 -8.52
C LEU A 214 13.23 -17.13 -8.84
N MET A 215 12.10 -17.74 -9.16
CA MET A 215 11.97 -19.14 -9.53
C MET A 215 12.11 -19.31 -11.06
N GLU A 216 11.87 -20.51 -11.57
CA GLU A 216 12.20 -20.87 -12.96
C GLU A 216 11.55 -19.96 -14.01
N ARG A 217 10.23 -19.70 -13.91
CA ARG A 217 9.54 -18.78 -14.83
C ARG A 217 9.92 -17.34 -14.52
N GLY A 218 9.95 -16.99 -13.24
CA GLY A 218 10.30 -15.63 -12.78
C GLY A 218 11.67 -15.14 -13.24
N LYS A 219 12.65 -16.03 -13.44
CA LYS A 219 13.98 -15.65 -13.94
C LYS A 219 13.99 -15.06 -15.36
N LYS A 220 12.93 -15.29 -16.14
CA LYS A 220 12.81 -14.82 -17.53
C LYS A 220 12.12 -13.45 -17.65
N ILE A 221 11.51 -12.96 -16.57
CA ILE A 221 10.73 -11.72 -16.59
C ILE A 221 11.61 -10.48 -16.37
N LEU A 222 11.21 -9.35 -16.95
CA LEU A 222 11.75 -8.05 -16.57
C LEU A 222 11.17 -7.64 -15.21
N LEU A 223 11.95 -7.79 -14.14
CA LEU A 223 11.55 -7.33 -12.80
C LEU A 223 12.03 -5.90 -12.55
N GLU A 224 11.08 -5.00 -12.32
CA GLU A 224 11.32 -3.62 -11.92
C GLU A 224 10.83 -3.37 -10.48
N GLN A 225 11.55 -2.53 -9.74
CA GLN A 225 11.21 -2.11 -8.39
C GLN A 225 11.27 -0.59 -8.31
N ARG A 226 10.20 0.05 -7.82
CA ARG A 226 10.16 1.49 -7.60
C ARG A 226 9.58 1.82 -6.25
N THR A 227 9.94 2.98 -5.71
CA THR A 227 9.27 3.53 -4.53
C THR A 227 7.90 4.06 -4.93
N LYS A 228 6.89 3.92 -4.07
CA LYS A 228 5.51 4.35 -4.34
C LYS A 228 4.91 3.63 -5.54
N ALA A 229 5.22 2.34 -5.67
CA ALA A 229 4.73 1.54 -6.79
C ALA A 229 3.20 1.45 -6.81
N GLU A 230 2.51 1.70 -5.69
CA GLU A 230 1.05 1.74 -5.58
C GLU A 230 0.35 2.80 -6.44
N SER A 231 1.09 3.72 -7.07
CA SER A 231 0.54 4.58 -8.12
C SER A 231 0.25 3.82 -9.41
N ASP A 232 0.85 2.64 -9.58
CA ASP A 232 0.59 1.75 -10.70
C ASP A 232 -0.76 1.01 -10.52
N PRO A 233 -1.62 0.96 -11.54
CA PRO A 233 -2.90 0.24 -11.45
C PRO A 233 -2.76 -1.25 -11.12
N ALA A 234 -1.74 -1.93 -11.65
CA ALA A 234 -1.51 -3.35 -11.39
C ALA A 234 -1.06 -3.57 -9.94
N VAL A 235 -0.16 -2.72 -9.43
CA VAL A 235 0.32 -2.80 -8.04
C VAL A 235 -0.82 -2.42 -7.07
N ALA A 236 -1.61 -1.41 -7.38
CA ALA A 236 -2.78 -1.05 -6.59
C ALA A 236 -3.82 -2.18 -6.55
N ALA A 237 -4.06 -2.85 -7.69
CA ALA A 237 -4.92 -4.03 -7.75
C ALA A 237 -4.37 -5.17 -6.88
N ALA A 238 -3.07 -5.48 -6.98
CA ALA A 238 -2.40 -6.45 -6.13
C ALA A 238 -2.53 -6.10 -4.63
N SER A 239 -2.35 -4.82 -4.27
CA SER A 239 -2.50 -4.31 -2.90
C SER A 239 -3.90 -4.59 -2.33
N ILE A 240 -4.94 -4.32 -3.12
CA ILE A 240 -6.33 -4.57 -2.72
C ILE A 240 -6.58 -6.08 -2.58
N LEU A 241 -6.08 -6.90 -3.50
CA LEU A 241 -6.21 -8.37 -3.43
C LEU A 241 -5.51 -8.94 -2.19
N ALA A 242 -4.28 -8.49 -1.90
CA ALA A 242 -3.53 -8.92 -0.72
C ALA A 242 -4.24 -8.49 0.57
N ARG A 243 -4.71 -7.24 0.65
CA ARG A 243 -5.45 -6.73 1.80
C ARG A 243 -6.77 -7.46 2.01
N ALA A 244 -7.49 -7.78 0.94
CA ALA A 244 -8.72 -8.57 1.03
C ALA A 244 -8.43 -9.99 1.56
N GLY A 245 -7.38 -10.64 1.07
CA GLY A 245 -6.95 -11.94 1.59
C GLY A 245 -6.61 -11.89 3.08
N PHE A 246 -5.91 -10.83 3.52
CA PHE A 246 -5.58 -10.64 4.93
C PHE A 246 -6.83 -10.43 5.81
N VAL A 247 -7.72 -9.53 5.41
CA VAL A 247 -8.98 -9.26 6.14
C VAL A 247 -9.87 -10.52 6.20
N MET A 248 -9.98 -11.28 5.11
CA MET A 248 -10.74 -12.53 5.13
C MET A 248 -10.13 -13.56 6.08
N ALA A 249 -8.81 -13.65 6.14
CA ALA A 249 -8.13 -14.55 7.06
C ALA A 249 -8.33 -14.16 8.53
N LEU A 250 -8.33 -12.86 8.84
CA LEU A 250 -8.67 -12.38 10.19
C LEU A 250 -10.12 -12.70 10.55
N LYS A 251 -11.08 -12.44 9.65
CA LYS A 251 -12.49 -12.80 9.88
C LYS A 251 -12.71 -14.30 10.11
N LYS A 252 -11.95 -15.13 9.39
CA LYS A 252 -11.97 -16.57 9.63
C LYS A 252 -11.46 -16.89 11.04
N MET A 253 -10.33 -16.28 11.43
CA MET A 253 -9.77 -16.44 12.78
C MET A 253 -10.72 -15.96 13.87
N GLU A 254 -11.41 -14.84 13.67
CA GLU A 254 -12.43 -14.30 14.58
C GLU A 254 -13.56 -15.32 14.81
N ASN A 255 -14.06 -15.92 13.73
CA ASN A 255 -15.10 -16.94 13.81
C ASN A 255 -14.61 -18.23 14.47
N ASP A 256 -13.39 -18.68 14.14
CA ASP A 256 -12.82 -19.92 14.68
C ASP A 256 -12.53 -19.80 16.19
N LEU A 257 -12.16 -18.61 16.66
CA LEU A 257 -11.81 -18.34 18.07
C LEU A 257 -12.95 -17.70 18.87
N GLN A 258 -14.05 -17.32 18.21
CA GLN A 258 -15.16 -16.55 18.81
C GLN A 258 -14.65 -15.31 19.57
N LEU A 259 -13.74 -14.57 18.93
CA LEU A 259 -13.04 -13.42 19.52
C LEU A 259 -12.77 -12.36 18.44
N ASP A 260 -12.93 -11.08 18.79
CA ASP A 260 -12.53 -9.98 17.90
C ASP A 260 -11.01 -9.90 17.78
N ILE A 261 -10.48 -9.86 16.54
CA ILE A 261 -9.04 -9.92 16.27
C ILE A 261 -8.58 -8.57 15.69
N PRO A 262 -7.98 -7.70 16.52
CA PRO A 262 -7.56 -6.38 16.08
C PRO A 262 -6.36 -6.44 15.14
N LYS A 263 -6.33 -5.49 14.19
CA LYS A 263 -5.19 -5.25 13.29
C LYS A 263 -4.08 -4.44 13.97
N GLY A 264 -2.86 -4.54 13.45
CA GLY A 264 -1.68 -3.83 13.93
C GLY A 264 -0.97 -4.53 15.11
N ALA A 265 -0.37 -3.73 15.99
CA ALA A 265 0.41 -4.20 17.14
C ALA A 265 0.29 -3.26 18.36
N SER A 266 -0.92 -2.72 18.59
CA SER A 266 -1.21 -1.78 19.69
C SER A 266 -1.39 -2.47 21.05
N GLU A 267 -1.60 -1.69 22.12
CA GLU A 267 -1.90 -2.25 23.45
C GLU A 267 -3.18 -3.09 23.44
N HIS A 268 -4.19 -2.71 22.65
CA HIS A 268 -5.40 -3.50 22.49
C HIS A 268 -5.13 -4.88 21.84
N VAL A 269 -4.22 -4.92 20.86
CA VAL A 269 -3.75 -6.18 20.25
C VAL A 269 -3.09 -7.08 21.30
N ARG A 270 -2.27 -6.49 22.16
CA ARG A 270 -1.65 -7.20 23.27
C ARG A 270 -2.69 -7.76 24.25
N SER A 271 -3.67 -6.98 24.69
CA SER A 271 -4.70 -7.45 25.62
C SER A 271 -5.53 -8.63 25.06
N VAL A 272 -5.81 -8.61 23.76
CA VAL A 272 -6.51 -9.73 23.08
C VAL A 272 -5.65 -10.99 23.07
N ALA A 273 -4.34 -10.85 22.82
CA ALA A 273 -3.41 -11.98 22.85
C ALA A 273 -3.24 -12.57 24.27
N GLU A 274 -3.22 -11.72 25.29
CA GLU A 274 -3.20 -12.15 26.69
C GLU A 274 -4.46 -12.97 27.04
N ASN A 275 -5.65 -12.54 26.59
CA ASN A 275 -6.90 -13.29 26.76
C ASN A 275 -6.87 -14.65 26.03
N LEU A 276 -6.28 -14.71 24.84
CA LEU A 276 -6.11 -15.96 24.10
C LEU A 276 -5.24 -16.97 24.86
N ILE A 277 -4.15 -16.53 25.50
CA ILE A 277 -3.33 -17.40 26.34
C ILE A 277 -4.15 -17.95 27.52
N GLU A 278 -4.92 -17.09 28.20
CA GLU A 278 -5.75 -17.53 29.34
C GLU A 278 -6.76 -18.62 28.96
N LYS A 279 -7.35 -18.51 27.76
CA LYS A 279 -8.37 -19.45 27.29
C LYS A 279 -7.81 -20.74 26.69
N HIS A 280 -6.70 -20.65 25.96
CA HIS A 280 -6.21 -21.74 25.10
C HIS A 280 -4.77 -22.19 25.39
N GLY A 281 -4.12 -21.57 26.37
CA GLY A 281 -2.70 -21.76 26.67
C GLY A 281 -1.77 -21.07 25.66
N PRO A 282 -0.46 -20.98 25.95
CA PRO A 282 0.50 -20.22 25.16
C PRO A 282 0.70 -20.76 23.73
N ALA A 283 0.48 -22.06 23.52
CA ALA A 283 0.60 -22.70 22.21
C ALA A 283 -0.33 -22.09 21.14
N ILE A 284 -1.43 -21.44 21.52
CA ILE A 284 -2.33 -20.80 20.55
C ILE A 284 -1.65 -19.69 19.74
N LEU A 285 -0.62 -19.04 20.31
CA LEU A 285 0.10 -17.96 19.65
C LEU A 285 0.80 -18.44 18.37
N THR A 286 1.32 -19.67 18.35
CA THR A 286 2.02 -20.20 17.17
C THR A 286 1.12 -20.31 15.94
N LYS A 287 -0.20 -20.44 16.17
CA LYS A 287 -1.23 -20.59 15.14
C LYS A 287 -1.92 -19.27 14.78
N THR A 288 -1.83 -18.25 15.64
CA THR A 288 -2.59 -17.01 15.49
C THR A 288 -1.72 -15.79 15.22
N VAL A 289 -0.50 -15.73 15.75
CA VAL A 289 0.35 -14.52 15.72
C VAL A 289 1.70 -14.75 15.04
N LYS A 290 2.39 -13.66 14.71
CA LYS A 290 3.79 -13.64 14.30
C LYS A 290 4.69 -13.60 15.52
N CYS A 291 5.12 -14.76 16.02
CA CYS A 291 5.78 -14.93 17.32
C CYS A 291 7.13 -14.23 17.48
N HIS A 292 7.74 -13.71 16.41
CA HIS A 292 9.00 -12.98 16.51
C HIS A 292 8.83 -11.53 16.98
N PHE A 293 7.62 -10.98 16.95
CA PHE A 293 7.35 -9.62 17.38
C PHE A 293 7.67 -9.45 18.86
N LYS A 294 8.16 -8.26 19.24
CA LYS A 294 8.37 -7.90 20.67
C LYS A 294 7.08 -8.01 21.49
N THR A 295 5.93 -7.82 20.85
CA THR A 295 4.60 -8.02 21.46
C THR A 295 4.44 -9.43 22.03
N THR A 296 5.03 -10.47 21.42
CA THR A 296 5.00 -11.83 21.97
C THR A 296 5.69 -11.90 23.33
N ASP A 297 6.86 -11.27 23.47
CA ASP A 297 7.59 -11.25 24.75
C ASP A 297 6.80 -10.51 25.84
N GLN A 298 6.14 -9.41 25.48
CA GLN A 298 5.31 -8.63 26.40
C GLN A 298 4.09 -9.42 26.88
N VAL A 299 3.39 -10.09 25.95
CA VAL A 299 2.23 -10.93 26.26
C VAL A 299 2.61 -12.09 27.17
N LEU A 300 3.71 -12.78 26.87
CA LEU A 300 4.19 -13.91 27.68
C LEU A 300 4.64 -13.44 29.07
N ALA A 301 5.41 -12.36 29.16
CA ALA A 301 5.86 -11.81 30.45
C ALA A 301 4.69 -11.40 31.35
N ALA A 302 3.62 -10.83 30.79
CA ALA A 302 2.41 -10.49 31.53
C ALA A 302 1.67 -11.72 32.11
N LYS A 303 1.96 -12.92 31.59
CA LYS A 303 1.44 -14.20 32.09
C LYS A 303 2.48 -15.02 32.86
N GLY A 304 3.63 -14.44 33.20
CA GLY A 304 4.72 -15.15 33.89
C GLY A 304 5.40 -16.22 33.03
N MET A 305 5.29 -16.10 31.70
CA MET A 305 5.83 -17.05 30.72
C MET A 305 6.97 -16.42 29.90
N THR A 306 7.67 -17.26 29.15
CA THR A 306 8.76 -16.90 28.24
C THR A 306 8.60 -17.61 26.89
N ARG A 307 9.47 -17.33 25.93
CA ARG A 307 9.46 -18.04 24.63
C ARG A 307 9.71 -19.55 24.75
N HIS A 308 10.29 -20.02 25.86
CA HIS A 308 10.49 -21.45 26.11
C HIS A 308 9.17 -22.20 26.32
N ASP A 309 8.10 -21.48 26.68
CA ASP A 309 6.76 -22.03 26.86
C ASP A 309 5.98 -22.15 25.54
N LEU A 310 6.56 -21.66 24.43
CA LEU A 310 6.00 -21.83 23.09
C LEU A 310 6.51 -23.13 22.45
N PRO A 311 5.64 -23.86 21.71
CA PRO A 311 6.09 -24.97 20.88
C PRO A 311 7.20 -24.59 19.90
N THR A 312 8.15 -25.49 19.69
CA THR A 312 9.18 -25.34 18.67
C THR A 312 8.58 -25.42 17.26
N PHE A 313 9.04 -24.55 16.36
CA PHE A 313 8.62 -24.54 14.97
C PHE A 313 9.47 -25.52 14.14
N ASN A 314 9.06 -26.79 14.06
CA ASN A 314 9.71 -27.81 13.21
C ASN A 314 9.32 -27.64 11.73
#